data_AF-H9FEA6-F1
#
_entry.id   AF-H9FEA6-F1
#
_cell.length_a   1.000
_cell.length_b   1.000
_cell.length_c   1.000
_cell.angle_alpha   90.00
_cell.angle_beta   90.00
_cell.angle_gamma   90.00
#
_symmetry.space_group_name_H-M   'P 1'
#
loop_
_entity.id
_entity.type
_entity.pdbx_description
1 polymer ?
#
loop_
_entity_poly.entity_id
_entity_poly.type
_entity_poly.pdbx_seq_one_letter_code
_entity_poly.pdbx_strand_id
1 'polypeptide(L)'
;LPQPKAPGYICHGLSPGGLSNGSREECYWGHVFWDQDLWMFPNILMFHPEAARAILEYRIRTLGGALGNAQNLGYQGAKFAWESAGSGLEVCPEDIYGA
;
A
#
# COMPACT_ATOMS: atom_id res chain seq x y z
N LEU A 1 -17.75 -0.28 6.10
CA LEU A 1 -16.79 -1.19 5.41
C LEU A 1 -17.31 -1.44 4.00
N PRO A 2 -16.45 -1.52 2.98
CA PRO A 2 -16.89 -1.71 1.61
C PRO A 2 -17.67 -3.02 1.49
N GLN A 3 -18.73 -2.98 0.70
CA GLN A 3 -19.61 -4.12 0.47
C GLN A 3 -18.85 -5.19 -0.33
N PRO A 4 -18.98 -6.50 -0.02
CA PRO A 4 -18.24 -7.61 -0.66
C PRO A 4 -18.39 -7.79 -2.18
N LYS A 5 -19.05 -6.86 -2.90
CA LYS A 5 -19.35 -6.94 -4.34
C LYS A 5 -19.29 -5.59 -5.07
N ALA A 6 -18.67 -4.56 -4.49
CA ALA A 6 -18.51 -3.29 -5.21
C ALA A 6 -17.56 -3.47 -6.42
N PRO A 7 -17.99 -3.19 -7.66
CA PRO A 7 -17.14 -3.29 -8.83
C PRO A 7 -16.15 -2.12 -8.83
N GLY A 8 -14.89 -2.42 -8.49
CA GLY A 8 -13.78 -1.47 -8.50
C GLY A 8 -12.50 -2.11 -7.96
N TYR A 9 -11.34 -1.60 -8.36
CA TYR A 9 -10.08 -1.95 -7.71
C TYR A 9 -10.12 -1.41 -6.28
N ILE A 10 -10.51 -2.26 -5.36
CA ILE A 10 -10.62 -1.90 -3.95
C ILE A 10 -9.20 -1.67 -3.41
N CYS A 11 -8.68 -0.46 -3.32
CA CYS A 11 -7.45 -0.20 -2.58
C CYS A 11 -7.80 0.08 -1.11
N HIS A 12 -7.23 -0.69 -0.17
CA HIS A 12 -7.38 -0.45 1.29
C HIS A 12 -6.14 0.18 1.90
N GLY A 13 -5.39 0.88 1.06
CA GLY A 13 -4.21 1.62 1.41
C GLY A 13 -4.51 2.90 2.17
N LEU A 14 -3.75 3.18 3.22
CA LEU A 14 -3.71 4.49 3.86
C LEU A 14 -2.44 5.22 3.44
N SER A 15 -2.62 6.28 2.65
CA SER A 15 -1.54 7.21 2.30
C SER A 15 -1.18 8.09 3.50
N PRO A 16 0.09 8.52 3.63
CA PRO A 16 0.47 9.58 4.56
C PRO A 16 -0.34 10.88 4.38
N GLY A 17 -0.84 11.14 3.15
CA GLY A 17 -1.73 12.27 2.84
C GLY A 17 -3.16 12.14 3.39
N GLY A 18 -3.51 11.00 3.99
CA GLY A 18 -4.84 10.72 4.53
C GLY A 18 -5.90 10.52 3.44
N LEU A 19 -7.17 10.75 3.81
CA LEU A 19 -8.32 10.63 2.89
C LEU A 19 -8.64 11.93 2.13
N SER A 20 -8.05 13.05 2.56
CA SER A 20 -8.26 14.39 1.98
C SER A 20 -7.26 14.74 0.89
N ASN A 21 -6.13 14.02 0.83
CA ASN A 21 -5.06 14.21 -0.15
C ASN A 21 -4.51 12.84 -0.55
N GLY A 22 -4.48 12.54 -1.84
CA GLY A 22 -4.01 11.27 -2.37
C GLY A 22 -4.56 10.92 -3.75
N SER A 23 -5.12 11.87 -4.48
CA SER A 23 -5.41 11.70 -5.90
C SER A 23 -4.16 11.97 -6.75
N ARG A 24 -4.25 11.71 -8.06
CA ARG A 24 -3.13 11.96 -8.98
C ARG A 24 -2.69 13.43 -8.87
N GLU A 25 -1.38 13.66 -8.81
CA GLU A 25 -0.76 14.99 -8.66
C GLU A 25 -0.98 15.67 -7.29
N GLU A 26 -1.60 14.99 -6.32
CA GLU A 26 -1.62 15.40 -4.91
C GLU A 26 -0.49 14.76 -4.10
N CYS A 27 -0.34 15.17 -2.84
CA CYS A 27 0.70 14.63 -1.95
C CYS A 27 0.67 13.10 -1.93
N TYR A 28 1.83 12.49 -2.24
CA TYR A 28 2.06 11.04 -2.23
C TYR A 28 1.13 10.21 -3.13
N TRP A 29 0.34 10.84 -4.01
CA TRP A 29 -0.49 10.18 -5.05
C TRP A 29 -1.43 9.08 -4.52
N GLY A 30 -1.72 9.09 -3.21
CA GLY A 30 -2.51 8.05 -2.55
C GLY A 30 -1.77 6.73 -2.38
N HIS A 31 -0.47 6.70 -2.59
CA HIS A 31 0.36 5.52 -2.45
C HIS A 31 0.47 5.11 -0.98
N VAL A 32 0.70 3.82 -0.78
CA VAL A 32 0.82 3.18 0.53
C VAL A 32 2.29 2.96 0.83
N PHE A 33 2.68 3.48 1.99
CA PHE A 33 4.04 3.42 2.50
C PHE A 33 4.11 2.51 3.73
N TRP A 34 5.31 2.34 4.28
CA TRP A 34 5.55 1.75 5.59
C TRP A 34 4.80 2.48 6.74
N ASP A 35 4.46 3.75 6.56
CA ASP A 35 3.65 4.56 7.48
C ASP A 35 2.35 3.86 7.91
N GLN A 36 1.67 3.21 6.95
CA GLN A 36 0.44 2.47 7.22
C GLN A 36 0.63 1.40 8.29
N ASP A 37 1.67 0.57 8.16
CA ASP A 37 1.85 -0.62 8.98
C ASP A 37 2.53 -0.30 10.32
N LEU A 38 3.35 0.75 10.36
CA LEU A 38 4.11 1.11 11.55
C LEU A 38 3.39 2.18 12.39
N TRP A 39 2.83 3.22 11.77
CA TRP A 39 2.30 4.38 12.50
C TRP A 39 0.78 4.30 12.67
N MET A 40 0.05 3.86 11.64
CA MET A 40 -1.42 3.88 11.66
C MET A 40 -1.99 2.57 12.21
N PHE A 41 -1.45 1.43 11.79
CA PHE A 41 -1.97 0.11 12.12
C PHE A 41 -2.11 -0.16 13.63
N PRO A 42 -1.17 0.18 14.53
CA PRO A 42 -1.31 -0.16 15.95
C PRO A 42 -2.56 0.46 16.60
N ASN A 43 -2.85 1.72 16.30
CA ASN A 43 -4.02 2.41 16.83
C ASN A 43 -5.32 1.88 16.21
N ILE A 44 -5.33 1.62 14.90
CA ILE A 44 -6.48 1.05 14.21
C ILE A 44 -6.77 -0.37 14.74
N LEU A 45 -5.76 -1.18 14.99
CA LEU A 45 -5.91 -2.50 15.59
C LEU A 45 -6.54 -2.43 16.98
N MET A 46 -6.11 -1.49 17.80
CA MET A 46 -6.59 -1.33 19.17
C MET A 46 -8.08 -0.96 19.23
N PHE A 47 -8.54 -0.05 18.36
CA PHE A 47 -9.91 0.49 18.43
C PHE A 47 -10.86 -0.12 17.38
N HIS A 48 -10.35 -0.61 16.26
CA HIS A 48 -11.11 -1.06 15.10
C HIS A 48 -10.48 -2.30 14.42
N PRO A 49 -10.50 -3.47 15.08
CA PRO A 49 -9.82 -4.68 14.57
C PRO A 49 -10.30 -5.14 13.18
N GLU A 50 -11.58 -4.94 12.84
CA GLU A 50 -12.10 -5.23 11.50
C GLU A 50 -11.47 -4.34 10.40
N ALA A 51 -11.17 -3.08 10.72
CA ALA A 51 -10.47 -2.19 9.81
C ALA A 51 -8.97 -2.55 9.71
N ALA A 52 -8.36 -2.94 10.84
CA ALA A 52 -6.97 -3.41 10.85
C ALA A 52 -6.78 -4.69 10.02
N ARG A 53 -7.78 -5.58 10.00
CA ARG A 53 -7.78 -6.74 9.12
C ARG A 53 -7.71 -6.33 7.65
N ALA A 54 -8.47 -5.33 7.22
CA ALA A 54 -8.44 -4.84 5.84
C ALA A 54 -7.05 -4.28 5.43
N ILE A 55 -6.31 -3.68 6.37
CA ILE A 55 -4.92 -3.22 6.17
C ILE A 55 -3.99 -4.41 5.87
N LEU A 56 -4.09 -5.49 6.63
CA LEU A 56 -3.29 -6.70 6.38
C LEU A 56 -3.71 -7.41 5.09
N GLU A 57 -5.01 -7.47 4.80
CA GLU A 57 -5.53 -8.03 3.56
C GLU A 57 -5.03 -7.28 2.33
N TYR A 58 -4.82 -5.96 2.42
CA TYR A 58 -4.16 -5.20 1.37
C TYR A 58 -2.76 -5.74 1.09
N ARG A 59 -1.93 -5.97 2.12
CA ARG A 59 -0.56 -6.52 1.97
C ARG A 59 -0.57 -7.95 1.41
N ILE A 60 -1.50 -8.78 1.84
CA ILE A 60 -1.64 -10.15 1.32
C ILE A 60 -2.00 -10.11 -0.17
N ARG A 61 -2.94 -9.26 -0.57
CA ARG A 61 -3.34 -9.14 -1.97
C ARG A 61 -2.24 -8.55 -2.86
N THR A 62 -1.42 -7.64 -2.34
CA THR A 62 -0.29 -7.05 -3.07
C THR A 62 1.00 -7.88 -3.00
N LEU A 63 0.98 -9.04 -2.33
CA LEU A 63 2.13 -9.95 -2.24
C LEU A 63 2.67 -10.34 -3.63
N GLY A 64 1.79 -10.55 -4.62
CA GLY A 64 2.22 -10.86 -5.99
C GLY A 64 3.12 -9.78 -6.60
N GLY A 65 2.79 -8.50 -6.39
CA GLY A 65 3.63 -7.38 -6.80
C GLY A 65 4.95 -7.34 -6.02
N ALA A 66 4.92 -7.62 -4.72
CA ALA A 66 6.13 -7.68 -3.89
C ALA A 66 7.10 -8.81 -4.30
N LEU A 67 6.58 -9.97 -4.69
CA LEU A 67 7.37 -11.07 -5.26
C LEU A 67 7.99 -10.64 -6.61
N GLY A 68 7.21 -9.97 -7.47
CA GLY A 68 7.70 -9.42 -8.73
C GLY A 68 8.83 -8.41 -8.55
N ASN A 69 8.71 -7.50 -7.57
CA ASN A 69 9.76 -6.53 -7.24
C ASN A 69 11.07 -7.22 -6.82
N ALA A 70 10.98 -8.26 -5.98
CA ALA A 70 12.16 -9.02 -5.56
C ALA A 70 12.82 -9.73 -6.74
N GLN A 71 12.01 -10.40 -7.57
CA GLN A 71 12.47 -11.12 -8.76
C GLN A 71 13.18 -10.19 -9.74
N ASN A 72 12.62 -9.01 -10.01
CA ASN A 72 13.20 -8.04 -10.94
C ASN A 72 14.58 -7.52 -10.49
N LEU A 73 14.87 -7.57 -9.19
CA LEU A 73 16.15 -7.20 -8.60
C LEU A 73 17.08 -8.40 -8.33
N GLY A 74 16.68 -9.62 -8.73
CA GLY A 74 17.46 -10.83 -8.52
C GLY A 74 17.43 -11.38 -7.08
N TYR A 75 16.52 -10.89 -6.24
CA TYR A 75 16.34 -11.38 -4.88
C TYR A 75 15.31 -12.53 -4.80
N GLN A 76 15.36 -13.30 -3.72
CA GLN A 76 14.34 -14.29 -3.36
C GLN A 76 13.37 -13.72 -2.32
N GLY A 77 12.13 -14.24 -2.32
CA GLY A 77 11.11 -13.81 -1.37
C GLY A 77 10.34 -12.59 -1.85
N ALA A 78 9.78 -11.82 -0.91
CA ALA A 78 8.93 -10.67 -1.20
C ALA A 78 9.62 -9.35 -0.82
N LYS A 79 9.77 -8.46 -1.79
CA LYS A 79 10.17 -7.07 -1.56
C LYS A 79 8.95 -6.18 -1.74
N PHE A 80 8.29 -5.83 -0.65
CA PHE A 80 7.21 -4.84 -0.71
C PHE A 80 7.73 -3.51 -1.28
N ALA A 81 6.88 -2.85 -2.05
CA ALA A 81 7.18 -1.56 -2.64
C ALA A 81 7.42 -0.49 -1.56
N TRP A 82 8.34 0.43 -1.82
CA TRP A 82 8.51 1.64 -1.02
C TRP A 82 7.28 2.54 -1.13
N GLU A 83 6.87 2.81 -2.37
CA GLU A 83 5.56 3.40 -2.68
C GLU A 83 4.70 2.34 -3.36
N SER A 84 3.59 1.94 -2.72
CA SER A 84 2.74 0.88 -3.23
C SER A 84 1.37 1.40 -3.69
N ALA A 85 0.93 0.96 -4.86
CA ALA A 85 -0.40 1.26 -5.39
C ALA A 85 -1.27 -0.01 -5.49
N GLY A 86 -2.19 -0.07 -6.45
CA GLY A 86 -3.16 -1.17 -6.57
C GLY A 86 -2.54 -2.54 -6.90
N SER A 87 -1.41 -2.59 -7.62
CA SER A 87 -0.77 -3.85 -8.04
C SER A 87 0.22 -4.41 -7.02
N GLY A 88 0.71 -3.60 -6.09
CA GLY A 88 1.81 -3.97 -5.20
C GLY A 88 3.21 -3.81 -5.79
N LEU A 89 3.33 -3.45 -7.07
CA LEU A 89 4.61 -3.12 -7.70
C LEU A 89 5.15 -1.80 -7.16
N GLU A 90 6.47 -1.64 -7.22
CA GLU A 90 7.13 -0.36 -6.94
C GLU A 90 6.62 0.70 -7.91
N VAL A 91 6.15 1.82 -7.37
CA VAL A 91 5.76 3.01 -8.16
C VAL A 91 6.54 4.26 -7.77
N CYS A 92 7.50 4.14 -6.83
CA CYS A 92 8.43 5.21 -6.49
C CYS A 92 9.19 5.64 -7.76
N PRO A 93 9.15 6.93 -8.15
CA PRO A 93 9.91 7.41 -9.30
C PRO A 93 11.42 7.30 -9.02
N GLU A 94 12.13 6.50 -9.81
CA GLU A 94 13.59 6.32 -9.66
C GLU A 94 14.34 7.65 -9.88
N ASP A 95 13.88 8.47 -10.82
CA ASP A 95 14.55 9.69 -11.27
C ASP A 95 14.59 10.83 -10.23
N ILE A 96 13.74 10.78 -9.19
CA ILE A 96 13.62 11.87 -8.20
C ILE A 96 14.58 11.66 -7.02
N TYR A 97 14.93 10.41 -6.71
CA TYR A 97 15.65 10.05 -5.48
C TYR A 97 16.97 9.30 -5.72
N GLY A 98 17.27 8.91 -6.96
CA GLY A 98 18.50 8.19 -7.33
C GLY A 98 19.46 9.01 -8.19
N ALA A 99 20.19 9.94 -7.56
CA ALA A 99 21.43 10.50 -8.08
C ALA A 99 22.60 10.07 -7.19
#